data_AF-A0A3B9C067-F1
#
_entry.id   AF-A0A3B9C067-F1
#
_cell.length_a   1.000
_cell.length_b   1.000
_cell.length_c   1.000
_cell.angle_alpha   90.00
_cell.angle_beta   90.00
_cell.angle_gamma   90.00
#
_symmetry.space_group_name_H-M   'P 1'
#
loop_
_entity.id
_entity.type
_entity.pdbx_description
1 polymer ?
#
loop_
_entity_poly.entity_id
_entity_poly.type
_entity_poly.pdbx_seq_one_letter_code
_entity_poly.pdbx_strand_id
1 'polypeptide(L)'
;MRYITQHGSIFDFLMGLGMAFSNQADEHRHTLLELFDVANQFIQTHYKNDSILQEIFAVDYYLYAKIKPGARYLPEWPSKEKFALLEQLHLPHQKKRYMLCDLHFDLEYFTTHHQILEKPDTLLIEYTGTDLPQLIALDPEVLTQK
;
A
#
# COMPACT_ATOMS: atom_id res chain seq x y z
N MET A 1 -5.99 -10.01 -2.41
CA MET A 1 -6.48 -11.41 -2.52
C MET A 1 -6.04 -12.12 -3.81
N ARG A 2 -6.10 -11.50 -5.00
CA ARG A 2 -5.79 -12.17 -6.29
C ARG A 2 -4.32 -12.59 -6.47
N TYR A 3 -3.40 -11.80 -5.93
CA TYR A 3 -1.98 -12.14 -5.94
C TYR A 3 -1.70 -13.48 -5.23
N ILE A 4 -2.23 -13.66 -4.03
CA ILE A 4 -2.05 -14.88 -3.24
C ILE A 4 -2.61 -16.10 -3.99
N THR A 5 -3.74 -15.97 -4.70
CA THR A 5 -4.29 -17.09 -5.48
C THR A 5 -3.42 -17.52 -6.67
N GLN A 6 -2.57 -16.62 -7.18
CA GLN A 6 -1.65 -16.91 -8.29
C GLN A 6 -0.33 -17.50 -7.79
N HIS A 7 0.08 -17.15 -6.57
CA HIS A 7 1.40 -17.48 -6.01
C HIS A 7 1.35 -18.46 -4.83
N GLY A 8 0.17 -18.94 -4.45
CA GLY A 8 -0.02 -19.90 -3.37
C GLY A 8 -1.47 -20.33 -3.15
N SER A 9 -1.72 -20.98 -2.02
CA SER A 9 -3.06 -21.40 -1.59
C SER A 9 -3.71 -20.29 -0.79
N ILE A 10 -4.80 -19.72 -1.32
CA ILE A 10 -5.59 -18.71 -0.60
C ILE A 10 -6.20 -19.26 0.69
N PHE A 11 -6.53 -20.56 0.73
CA PHE A 11 -7.05 -21.19 1.93
C PHE A 11 -6.00 -21.25 3.03
N ASP A 12 -4.75 -21.60 2.70
CA ASP A 12 -3.66 -21.65 3.68
C ASP A 12 -3.31 -20.24 4.18
N PHE A 13 -3.34 -19.24 3.29
CA PHE A 13 -3.15 -17.84 3.67
C PHE A 13 -4.24 -17.37 4.63
N LEU A 14 -5.52 -17.57 4.29
CA LEU A 14 -6.65 -17.14 5.13
C LEU A 14 -6.69 -17.91 6.46
N MET A 15 -6.35 -19.20 6.44
CA MET A 15 -6.24 -20.02 7.65
C MET A 15 -5.13 -19.49 8.56
N GLY A 16 -3.93 -19.27 8.03
CA GLY A 16 -2.80 -18.75 8.79
C GLY A 16 -3.08 -17.36 9.36
N LEU A 17 -3.71 -16.50 8.57
CA LEU A 17 -4.14 -15.17 9.02
C LEU A 17 -5.21 -15.27 10.13
N GLY A 18 -6.18 -16.18 9.99
CA GLY A 18 -7.19 -16.47 11.02
C GLY A 18 -6.58 -16.95 12.33
N MET A 19 -5.57 -17.82 12.27
CA MET A 19 -4.81 -18.27 13.44
C MET A 19 -4.02 -17.12 14.07
N ALA A 20 -3.43 -16.23 13.27
CA ALA A 20 -2.72 -15.05 13.78
C ALA A 20 -3.67 -14.13 14.56
N PHE A 21 -4.90 -13.93 14.07
CA PHE A 21 -5.92 -13.18 14.80
C PHE A 21 -6.39 -13.87 16.08
N SER A 22 -6.64 -15.19 16.04
CA SER A 22 -7.11 -15.92 17.23
C SER A 22 -6.09 -15.92 18.38
N ASN A 23 -4.80 -15.89 18.06
CA ASN A 23 -3.72 -15.88 19.06
C ASN A 23 -3.55 -14.52 19.76
N GLN A 24 -4.13 -13.44 19.23
CA GLN A 24 -4.14 -12.11 19.86
C GLN A 24 -5.49 -11.75 20.49
N ALA A 25 -6.49 -12.63 20.35
CA ALA A 25 -7.86 -12.41 20.80
C ALA A 25 -8.04 -12.71 22.30
N ASP A 26 -7.37 -11.94 23.16
CA ASP A 26 -7.88 -11.73 24.52
C ASP A 26 -9.05 -10.72 24.41
N GLU A 27 -10.29 -11.24 24.40
CA GLU A 27 -11.63 -10.64 24.67
C GLU A 27 -11.95 -9.15 24.33
N HIS A 28 -11.08 -8.42 23.67
CA HIS A 28 -11.19 -6.98 23.47
C HIS A 28 -11.44 -6.65 21.99
N ARG A 29 -12.25 -5.60 21.78
CA ARG A 29 -12.55 -5.08 20.45
C ARG A 29 -11.26 -4.58 19.81
N HIS A 30 -10.73 -5.34 18.86
CA HIS A 30 -9.56 -4.89 18.11
C HIS A 30 -9.90 -3.67 17.27
N THR A 31 -9.05 -2.66 17.33
CA THR A 31 -9.15 -1.54 16.40
C THR A 31 -8.80 -2.01 15.00
N LEU A 32 -9.30 -1.33 13.96
CA LEU A 32 -8.94 -1.69 12.59
C LEU A 32 -7.42 -1.62 12.35
N LEU A 33 -6.74 -0.65 12.99
CA LEU A 33 -5.29 -0.52 12.90
C LEU A 33 -4.58 -1.75 13.48
N GLU A 34 -5.04 -2.28 14.62
CA GLU A 34 -4.52 -3.53 15.18
C GLU A 34 -4.71 -4.70 14.21
N LEU A 35 -5.85 -4.76 13.51
CA LEU A 35 -6.08 -5.82 12.52
C LEU A 35 -5.06 -5.76 11.38
N PHE A 36 -4.75 -4.56 10.87
CA PHE A 36 -3.70 -4.39 9.87
C PHE A 36 -2.32 -4.75 10.46
N ASP A 37 -2.05 -4.44 11.73
CA ASP A 37 -0.78 -4.80 12.36
C ASP A 37 -0.59 -6.30 12.52
N VAL A 38 -1.62 -7.02 12.94
CA VAL A 38 -1.59 -8.50 13.02
C VAL A 38 -1.37 -9.08 11.63
N ALA A 39 -2.09 -8.59 10.62
CA ALA A 39 -1.97 -9.07 9.25
C ALA A 39 -0.58 -8.80 8.68
N ASN A 40 -0.02 -7.61 8.89
CA ASN A 40 1.34 -7.29 8.49
C ASN A 40 2.36 -8.19 9.20
N GLN A 41 2.21 -8.41 10.51
CA GLN A 41 3.11 -9.30 11.26
C GLN A 41 3.08 -10.73 10.71
N PHE A 42 1.90 -11.25 10.37
CA PHE A 42 1.75 -12.54 9.71
C PHE A 42 2.47 -12.56 8.36
N ILE A 43 2.25 -11.56 7.50
CA ILE A 43 2.91 -11.44 6.18
C ILE A 43 4.43 -11.38 6.34
N GLN A 44 4.95 -10.54 7.23
CA GLN A 44 6.38 -10.41 7.48
C GLN A 44 7.02 -11.70 8.02
N THR A 45 6.26 -12.51 8.76
CA THR A 45 6.74 -13.77 9.34
C THR A 45 6.76 -14.89 8.30
N HIS A 46 5.69 -15.04 7.52
CA HIS A 46 5.49 -16.20 6.63
C HIS A 46 5.89 -15.92 5.17
N TYR A 47 5.91 -14.65 4.77
CA TYR A 47 6.17 -14.20 3.39
C TYR A 47 7.27 -13.13 3.37
N LYS A 48 8.30 -13.31 4.20
CA LYS A 48 9.40 -12.35 4.40
C LYS A 48 10.09 -11.92 3.10
N ASN A 49 10.24 -12.84 2.15
CA ASN A 49 10.94 -12.60 0.89
C ASN A 49 10.01 -12.14 -0.25
N ASP A 50 8.72 -11.99 0.03
CA ASP A 50 7.71 -11.56 -0.94
C ASP A 50 7.41 -10.08 -0.73
N SER A 51 8.26 -9.22 -1.30
CA SER A 51 8.10 -7.77 -1.20
C SER A 51 6.84 -7.28 -1.91
N ILE A 52 6.44 -7.95 -2.99
CA ILE A 52 5.23 -7.62 -3.75
C ILE A 52 3.99 -7.81 -2.90
N LEU A 53 3.88 -8.92 -2.15
CA LEU A 53 2.76 -9.12 -1.22
C LEU A 53 2.72 -8.04 -0.13
N GLN A 54 3.87 -7.67 0.42
CA GLN A 54 3.98 -6.63 1.44
C GLN A 54 3.55 -5.26 0.89
N GLU A 55 3.94 -4.95 -0.33
CA GLU A 55 3.56 -3.71 -1.03
C GLU A 55 2.07 -3.68 -1.36
N ILE A 56 1.50 -4.77 -1.89
CA ILE A 56 0.06 -4.88 -2.15
C ILE A 56 -0.73 -4.67 -0.86
N PHE A 57 -0.30 -5.30 0.23
CA PHE A 57 -0.93 -5.13 1.53
C PHE A 57 -0.86 -3.67 2.02
N ALA A 58 0.29 -3.02 1.87
CA ALA A 58 0.45 -1.62 2.23
C ALA A 58 -0.42 -0.69 1.38
N VAL A 59 -0.52 -0.94 0.07
CA VAL A 59 -1.42 -0.21 -0.84
C VAL A 59 -2.87 -0.32 -0.37
N ASP A 60 -3.33 -1.52 -0.02
CA ASP A 60 -4.69 -1.74 0.52
C ASP A 60 -4.92 -0.94 1.80
N TYR A 61 -3.95 -0.93 2.73
CA TYR A 61 -4.03 -0.12 3.96
C TYR A 61 -4.13 1.38 3.66
N TYR A 62 -3.31 1.88 2.74
CA TYR A 62 -3.27 3.30 2.37
C TYR A 62 -4.52 3.75 1.63
N LEU A 63 -5.17 2.86 0.88
CA LEU A 63 -6.40 3.17 0.16
C LEU A 63 -7.67 3.01 1.00
N TYR A 64 -7.59 2.37 2.17
CA TYR A 64 -8.76 2.12 3.01
C TYR A 64 -9.34 3.40 3.64
N ALA A 65 -8.48 4.29 4.15
CA ALA A 65 -8.91 5.42 4.96
C ALA A 65 -9.00 6.72 4.14
N LYS A 66 -10.06 7.50 4.38
CA LYS A 66 -10.28 8.84 3.77
C LYS A 66 -9.21 9.86 4.17
N ILE A 67 -8.66 9.70 5.37
CA ILE A 67 -7.62 10.54 5.94
C ILE A 67 -6.30 9.81 5.77
N LYS A 68 -5.26 10.54 5.34
CA LYS A 68 -3.91 10.00 5.17
C LYS A 68 -3.45 9.27 6.45
N PRO A 69 -3.24 7.94 6.40
CA PRO A 69 -2.70 7.20 7.52
C PRO A 69 -1.19 7.49 7.68
N GLY A 70 -0.62 7.08 8.82
CA GLY A 70 0.83 7.08 8.97
C GLY A 70 1.50 6.12 7.98
N ALA A 71 2.69 6.47 7.48
CA ALA A 71 3.53 5.63 6.62
C ALA A 71 4.11 4.46 7.44
N ARG A 72 3.30 3.42 7.64
CA ARG A 72 3.57 2.34 8.60
C ARG A 72 4.21 1.11 7.96
N TYR A 73 3.82 0.77 6.73
CA TYR A 73 4.21 -0.49 6.08
C TYR A 73 5.20 -0.30 4.93
N LEU A 74 5.22 0.89 4.32
CA LEU A 74 6.20 1.29 3.30
C LEU A 74 6.83 2.63 3.67
N PRO A 75 8.12 2.82 3.35
CA PRO A 75 8.77 4.12 3.52
C PRO A 75 8.15 5.14 2.57
N GLU A 76 7.81 6.32 3.11
CA GLU A 76 7.39 7.45 2.30
C GLU A 76 8.62 8.21 1.78
N TRP A 77 8.53 8.79 0.59
CA TRP A 77 9.57 9.64 0.03
C TRP A 77 9.97 10.77 0.98
N PRO A 78 11.26 11.16 1.00
CA PRO A 78 11.73 12.32 1.74
C PRO A 78 10.93 13.57 1.37
N SER A 79 10.60 14.40 2.37
CA SER A 79 9.76 15.58 2.17
C SER A 79 10.21 16.46 1.02
N LYS A 80 11.52 16.69 0.86
CA LYS A 80 12.08 17.53 -0.19
C LYS A 80 11.75 17.00 -1.60
N GLU A 81 12.01 15.72 -1.84
CA GLU A 81 11.77 15.06 -3.14
C GLU A 81 10.28 14.97 -3.43
N LYS A 82 9.48 14.63 -2.42
CA LYS A 82 8.03 14.60 -2.52
C LYS A 82 7.47 15.96 -2.93
N PHE A 83 7.85 17.04 -2.24
CA PHE A 83 7.31 18.36 -2.56
C PHE A 83 7.75 18.85 -3.95
N ALA A 84 8.99 18.57 -4.35
CA ALA A 84 9.46 18.87 -5.71
C ALA A 84 8.59 18.19 -6.77
N LEU A 85 8.27 16.90 -6.60
CA LEU A 85 7.40 16.18 -7.53
C LEU A 85 5.96 16.72 -7.52
N LEU A 86 5.40 17.02 -6.34
CA LEU A 86 4.06 17.61 -6.24
C LEU A 86 3.98 18.99 -6.91
N GLU A 87 5.05 19.79 -6.85
CA GLU A 87 5.16 21.07 -7.56
C GLU A 87 5.23 20.89 -9.07
N GLN A 88 6.06 19.95 -9.56
CA GLN A 88 6.14 19.62 -10.99
C GLN A 88 4.78 19.18 -11.57
N LEU A 89 4.02 18.39 -10.80
CA LEU A 89 2.68 17.94 -11.16
C LEU A 89 1.59 18.99 -10.93
N HIS A 90 1.93 20.19 -10.46
CA HIS A 90 1.00 21.27 -10.12
C HIS A 90 -0.10 20.84 -9.14
N LEU A 91 0.20 19.90 -8.26
CA LEU A 91 -0.76 19.36 -7.28
C LEU A 91 -0.86 20.28 -6.05
N PRO A 92 -2.08 20.58 -5.55
CA PRO A 92 -2.28 21.51 -4.44
C PRO A 92 -1.90 20.90 -3.08
N HIS A 93 -0.60 20.77 -2.82
CA HIS A 93 -0.02 20.20 -1.59
C HIS A 93 -0.20 21.08 -0.33
N GLN A 94 -0.70 22.31 -0.49
CA GLN A 94 -1.13 23.16 0.63
C GLN A 94 -2.54 22.83 1.12
N LYS A 95 -3.42 22.34 0.25
CA LYS A 95 -4.84 22.09 0.54
C LYS A 95 -5.14 20.61 0.78
N LYS A 96 -4.43 19.72 0.11
CA LYS A 96 -4.63 18.28 0.17
C LYS A 96 -3.41 17.57 0.76
N ARG A 97 -3.60 16.32 1.17
CA ARG A 97 -2.52 15.46 1.65
C ARG A 97 -2.18 14.43 0.59
N TYR A 98 -0.90 14.09 0.51
CA TYR A 98 -0.38 13.13 -0.45
C TYR A 98 0.52 12.12 0.24
N MET A 99 0.53 10.89 -0.26
CA MET A 99 1.48 9.84 0.11
C MET A 99 2.22 9.40 -1.15
N LEU A 100 3.54 9.32 -1.05
CA LEU A 100 4.42 8.85 -2.12
C LEU A 100 5.31 7.72 -1.61
N CYS A 101 5.23 6.56 -2.23
CA CYS A 101 6.04 5.38 -1.91
C CYS A 101 6.53 4.73 -3.21
N ASP A 102 7.70 4.09 -3.15
CA ASP A 102 8.16 3.25 -4.25
C ASP A 102 7.51 1.86 -4.17
N LEU A 103 7.20 1.31 -5.34
CA LEU A 103 6.72 -0.05 -5.53
C LEU A 103 7.68 -0.79 -6.49
N HIS A 104 7.72 -2.11 -6.39
CA HIS A 104 8.51 -2.98 -7.26
C HIS A 104 7.65 -3.73 -8.29
N PHE A 105 6.38 -3.33 -8.44
CA PHE A 105 5.51 -3.79 -9.51
C PHE A 105 4.69 -2.64 -10.10
N ASP A 106 4.28 -2.82 -11.34
CA ASP A 106 3.41 -1.89 -12.07
C ASP A 106 1.96 -1.98 -11.52
N LEU A 107 1.56 -0.98 -10.75
CA LEU A 107 0.27 -0.98 -10.05
C LEU A 107 -0.90 -0.84 -11.02
N GLU A 108 -0.73 -0.04 -12.07
CA GLU A 108 -1.74 0.13 -13.11
C GLU A 108 -1.97 -1.20 -13.86
N TYR A 109 -0.87 -1.87 -14.22
CA TYR A 109 -0.93 -3.18 -14.86
C TYR A 109 -1.61 -4.21 -13.96
N PHE A 110 -1.27 -4.25 -12.67
CA PHE A 110 -1.91 -5.16 -11.71
C PHE A 110 -3.40 -4.87 -11.54
N THR A 111 -3.79 -3.61 -11.46
CA THR A 111 -5.20 -3.20 -11.30
C THR A 111 -6.03 -3.57 -12.52
N THR A 112 -5.47 -3.42 -13.72
CA THR A 112 -6.17 -3.63 -15.00
C THR A 112 -6.15 -5.10 -15.44
N HIS A 113 -4.99 -5.75 -15.39
CA HIS A 113 -4.77 -7.09 -15.94
C HIS A 113 -4.78 -8.18 -14.88
N HIS A 114 -4.76 -7.81 -13.59
CA HIS A 114 -4.71 -8.75 -12.47
C HIS A 114 -3.51 -9.70 -12.54
N GLN A 115 -2.39 -9.22 -13.07
CA GLN A 115 -1.12 -9.92 -13.16
C GLN A 115 -0.03 -9.00 -12.64
N ILE A 116 1.01 -9.58 -12.02
CA ILE A 116 2.16 -8.80 -11.58
C ILE A 116 3.14 -8.66 -12.73
N LEU A 117 3.46 -7.41 -13.01
CA LEU A 117 4.58 -7.03 -13.84
C LEU A 117 5.62 -6.39 -12.92
N GLU A 118 6.67 -7.14 -12.59
CA GLU A 118 7.78 -6.65 -11.75
C GLU A 118 8.53 -5.54 -12.50
N LYS A 119 8.39 -4.31 -11.98
CA LYS A 119 8.94 -3.09 -12.57
C LYS A 119 8.88 -2.01 -11.50
N PRO A 120 9.91 -1.16 -11.36
CA PRO A 120 9.84 -0.01 -10.48
C PRO A 120 8.66 0.90 -10.86
N ASP A 121 7.85 1.23 -9.86
CA ASP A 121 6.71 2.13 -9.98
C ASP A 121 6.67 3.07 -8.77
N THR A 122 5.94 4.17 -8.89
CA THR A 122 5.77 5.14 -7.81
C THR A 122 4.29 5.29 -7.48
N LEU A 123 3.92 4.88 -6.27
CA LEU A 123 2.59 5.07 -5.74
C LEU A 123 2.40 6.54 -5.36
N LEU A 124 1.47 7.24 -6.01
CA LEU A 124 1.00 8.56 -5.60
C LEU A 124 -0.49 8.51 -5.22
N ILE A 125 -0.78 8.76 -3.94
CA ILE A 125 -2.15 8.80 -3.41
C ILE A 125 -2.51 10.21 -2.97
N GLU A 126 -3.65 10.70 -3.42
CA GLU A 126 -4.28 11.93 -2.94
C GLU A 126 -5.36 11.62 -1.90
N TYR A 127 -5.36 12.37 -0.79
CA TYR A 127 -6.36 12.30 0.27
C TYR A 127 -7.10 13.62 0.40
N THR A 128 -8.43 13.57 0.33
CA THR A 128 -9.31 14.73 0.51
C THR A 128 -9.81 14.87 1.95
N GLY A 129 -9.80 13.80 2.74
CA GLY A 129 -10.36 13.74 4.09
C GLY A 129 -11.88 13.51 4.13
N THR A 130 -12.58 13.70 3.01
CA THR A 130 -14.03 13.52 2.88
C THR A 130 -14.40 12.28 2.08
N ASP A 131 -13.62 11.98 1.05
CA ASP A 131 -13.84 10.91 0.09
C ASP A 131 -12.75 9.85 0.21
N LEU A 132 -12.98 8.70 -0.42
CA LEU A 132 -11.93 7.70 -0.51
C LEU A 132 -10.73 8.26 -1.29
N PRO A 133 -9.50 7.88 -0.91
CA PRO A 133 -8.30 8.34 -1.56
C PRO A 133 -8.28 7.96 -3.04
N GLN A 134 -7.59 8.78 -3.84
CA GLN A 134 -7.47 8.59 -5.28
C GLN A 134 -6.02 8.32 -5.67
N LEU A 135 -5.82 7.34 -6.54
CA LEU A 135 -4.53 7.12 -7.21
C LEU A 135 -4.36 8.18 -8.29
N ILE A 136 -3.22 8.85 -8.27
CA ILE A 136 -2.84 9.80 -9.32
C ILE A 136 -1.85 9.08 -10.23
N ALA A 137 -2.21 8.95 -11.51
CA ALA A 137 -1.31 8.40 -12.51
C ALA A 137 -0.08 9.30 -12.67
N LEU A 138 1.10 8.68 -12.75
CA LEU A 138 2.36 9.36 -12.96
C LEU A 138 2.86 9.03 -14.36
N ASP A 139 3.12 10.06 -15.17
CA ASP A 139 3.77 9.86 -16.45
C ASP A 139 5.25 9.47 -16.22
N PRO A 140 5.74 8.40 -16.88
CA PRO A 140 7.13 7.93 -16.73
C PRO A 140 8.19 9.00 -17.03
N GLU A 141 7.86 9.99 -17.86
CA GLU A 141 8.73 11.10 -18.23
C GLU A 141 8.97 12.08 -17.07
N VAL A 142 8.05 12.16 -16.11
CA VAL A 142 8.19 13.02 -14.91
C VAL A 142 9.14 12.38 -13.89
N LEU A 143 9.18 11.05 -13.84
CA LEU A 143 9.99 10.28 -12.87
C LEU A 143 11.47 10.15 -13.24
N THR A 144 11.83 10.39 -14.51
CA THR A 144 13.20 10.23 -15.04
C THR A 144 14.13 11.42 -14.77
N GLN A 145 13.64 12.50 -14.15
CA GLN A 145 14.43 13.69 -13.79
C GLN A 145 15.07 13.61 -12.38
N LYS A 146 15.14 12.43 -11.76
CA LYS A 146 15.87 12.19 -10.49
C LYS A 146 17.38 12.35 -10.65
#